data_AF-A0A725JYT2-F1
#
_entry.id   AF-A0A725JYT2-F1
#
_cell.length_a   1.000
_cell.length_b   1.000
_cell.length_c   1.000
_cell.angle_alpha   90.00
_cell.angle_beta   90.00
_cell.angle_gamma   90.00
#
_symmetry.space_group_name_H-M   'P 1'
#
loop_
_entity.id
_entity.type
_entity.pdbx_description
1 polymer ?
#
loop_
_entity_poly.entity_id
_entity_poly.type
_entity_poly.pdbx_seq_one_letter_code
_entity_poly.pdbx_strand_id
1 'polypeptide(L)'
;LNGWQTSTELVEDHASQARYGRNLLKMDAFGCTSRGQAHRTGLWVMMTELLETQTVDFSVGAEGLRHTPGDIIEVCDNDYAGASVGGRITDLDISTRTLTLDREITLPESGATTLNIVGPDGKPFSTEIQSQPAPDRVVTKVLPETVQPYSIWGLKLPSLKRRLFRCVRIKENDDGTYAITALQHVPEKESIVDNGAHFDPLPGTTNSIIPPAVQHLTVSTDNDSTLYQAKAKWGTPRVVKDVRFVVRLTTGSGNEGDPVRLVTTATTSETEYAFHELPLGDYTLTVRAINGYGQQGEPASVAFSIQAPEAPSTIEMTPGYFQITVTPHQTVYDASVQYEFWYSATQLATAADIQSKAQYLGVGSFWIKDGLKPLHDAWFYVRSVNLAGKSVFAEASGRPGDDAKGYLDFFKGLITETYLGTELLKK
;
A
#
# COMPACT_ATOMS: atom_id res chain seq x y z
N LEU A 1 31.61 -9.98 -6.32
CA LEU A 1 30.77 -11.20 -6.53
C LEU A 1 31.67 -12.38 -6.80
N ASN A 2 31.30 -13.55 -6.27
CA ASN A 2 32.05 -14.81 -6.28
C ASN A 2 31.92 -15.61 -7.61
N GLY A 3 31.69 -14.95 -8.76
CA GLY A 3 31.74 -15.57 -10.09
C GLY A 3 30.96 -16.88 -10.31
N TRP A 4 29.70 -16.99 -9.86
CA TRP A 4 28.89 -18.23 -9.93
C TRP A 4 29.43 -19.41 -9.10
N GLN A 5 30.38 -19.16 -8.21
CA GLN A 5 30.85 -20.18 -7.28
C GLN A 5 29.77 -20.47 -6.23
N THR A 6 29.73 -21.71 -5.81
CA THR A 6 28.88 -22.18 -4.73
C THR A 6 29.19 -21.42 -3.45
N SER A 7 28.13 -20.97 -2.77
CA SER A 7 28.20 -20.32 -1.46
C SER A 7 27.47 -21.19 -0.45
N THR A 8 28.02 -21.33 0.75
CA THR A 8 27.39 -22.08 1.84
C THR A 8 26.72 -21.11 2.80
N GLU A 9 25.44 -21.34 3.11
CA GLU A 9 24.74 -20.67 4.19
C GLU A 9 24.82 -21.53 5.44
N LEU A 10 25.19 -20.92 6.58
CA LEU A 10 25.14 -21.58 7.88
C LEU A 10 23.77 -21.31 8.51
N VAL A 11 23.10 -22.36 8.97
CA VAL A 11 21.88 -22.27 9.78
C VAL A 11 22.14 -23.01 11.08
N GLU A 12 21.89 -22.36 12.22
CA GLU A 12 22.17 -22.92 13.54
C GLU A 12 21.09 -22.61 14.57
N ASP A 13 20.86 -23.57 15.48
CA ASP A 13 20.09 -23.35 16.71
C ASP A 13 21.03 -23.45 17.92
N HIS A 14 21.38 -22.29 18.49
CA HIS A 14 22.30 -22.22 19.61
C HIS A 14 21.78 -22.94 20.87
N ALA A 15 20.46 -22.96 21.09
CA ALA A 15 19.87 -23.63 22.25
C ALA A 15 20.09 -25.15 22.20
N SER A 16 19.84 -25.77 21.04
CA SER A 16 20.12 -27.19 20.83
C SER A 16 21.61 -27.50 20.84
N GLN A 17 22.46 -26.62 20.28
CA GLN A 17 23.91 -26.80 20.38
C GLN A 17 24.40 -26.80 21.83
N ALA A 18 23.87 -25.92 22.67
CA ALA A 18 24.22 -25.88 24.09
C ALA A 18 23.75 -27.13 24.84
N ARG A 19 22.59 -27.69 24.48
CA ARG A 19 22.00 -28.84 25.16
C ARG A 19 22.57 -30.19 24.70
N TYR A 20 22.79 -30.36 23.41
CA TYR A 20 23.13 -31.66 22.80
C TYR A 20 24.53 -31.69 22.18
N GLY A 21 25.25 -30.56 22.20
CA GLY A 21 26.49 -30.40 21.46
C GLY A 21 26.27 -30.10 19.97
N ARG A 22 27.36 -29.97 19.22
CA ARG A 22 27.30 -29.67 17.77
C ARG A 22 27.06 -30.95 16.97
N ASN A 23 25.92 -31.01 16.27
CA ASN A 23 25.65 -32.00 15.24
C ASN A 23 25.59 -31.29 13.88
N LEU A 24 26.49 -31.64 12.96
CA LEU A 24 26.65 -30.96 11.67
C LEU A 24 26.06 -31.79 10.55
N LEU A 25 25.09 -31.21 9.83
CA LEU A 25 24.63 -31.73 8.54
C LEU A 25 25.12 -30.82 7.42
N LYS A 26 25.80 -31.41 6.43
CA LYS A 26 26.15 -30.73 5.18
C LYS A 26 25.20 -31.23 4.08
N MET A 27 24.49 -30.31 3.43
CA MET A 27 23.56 -30.64 2.34
C MET A 27 23.60 -29.59 1.24
N ASP A 28 23.20 -30.01 0.03
CA ASP A 28 23.07 -29.12 -1.12
C ASP A 28 21.60 -28.74 -1.32
N ALA A 29 21.32 -27.43 -1.37
CA ALA A 29 19.98 -26.92 -1.68
C ALA A 29 19.77 -26.85 -3.20
N PHE A 30 19.10 -27.86 -3.77
CA PHE A 30 18.87 -27.94 -5.21
C PHE A 30 18.01 -26.77 -5.72
N GLY A 31 18.42 -26.14 -6.83
CA GLY A 31 17.67 -25.03 -7.44
C GLY A 31 17.68 -23.72 -6.64
N CYS A 32 18.53 -23.61 -5.61
CA CYS A 32 18.62 -22.43 -4.77
C CYS A 32 19.32 -21.26 -5.50
N THR A 33 18.61 -20.16 -5.70
CA THR A 33 19.12 -18.95 -6.38
C THR A 33 19.29 -17.75 -5.44
N SER A 34 18.98 -17.93 -4.15
CA SER A 34 19.08 -16.85 -3.16
C SER A 34 19.51 -17.37 -1.78
N ARG A 35 20.20 -16.51 -1.02
CA ARG A 35 20.55 -16.80 0.39
C ARG A 35 19.32 -17.16 1.23
N GLY A 36 18.20 -16.45 1.01
CA GLY A 36 16.94 -16.69 1.71
C GLY A 36 16.37 -18.09 1.48
N GLN A 37 16.45 -18.60 0.25
CA GLN A 37 16.07 -19.98 -0.05
C GLN A 37 16.99 -20.98 0.66
N ALA A 38 18.32 -20.78 0.62
CA ALA A 38 19.27 -21.65 1.30
C ALA A 38 19.00 -21.71 2.82
N HIS A 39 18.73 -20.56 3.43
CA HIS A 39 18.41 -20.47 4.85
C HIS A 39 17.12 -21.20 5.19
N ARG A 40 16.04 -21.02 4.41
CA ARG A 40 14.77 -21.74 4.63
C ARG A 40 14.94 -23.25 4.50
N THR A 41 15.72 -23.71 3.53
CA THR A 41 16.03 -25.15 3.38
C THR A 41 16.77 -25.68 4.60
N GLY A 42 17.78 -24.96 5.10
CA GLY A 42 18.49 -25.30 6.34
C GLY A 42 17.57 -25.36 7.55
N LEU A 43 16.75 -24.33 7.72
CA LEU A 43 15.82 -24.21 8.83
C LEU A 43 14.74 -25.30 8.79
N TRP A 44 14.26 -25.66 7.61
CA TRP A 44 13.28 -26.75 7.42
C TRP A 44 13.79 -28.08 7.95
N VAL A 45 15.02 -28.45 7.59
CA VAL A 45 15.62 -29.72 8.03
C VAL A 45 15.83 -29.71 9.55
N MET A 46 16.38 -28.62 10.07
CA MET A 46 16.61 -28.48 11.51
C MET A 46 15.31 -28.54 12.32
N MET A 47 14.28 -27.80 11.91
CA MET A 47 12.99 -27.78 12.60
C MET A 47 12.24 -29.11 12.47
N THR A 48 12.45 -29.84 11.38
CA THR A 48 11.92 -31.21 11.24
C THR A 48 12.54 -32.12 12.31
N GLU A 49 13.86 -32.12 12.48
CA GLU A 49 14.53 -32.91 13.52
C GLU A 49 14.14 -32.48 14.94
N LEU A 50 13.87 -31.19 15.18
CA LEU A 50 13.52 -30.69 16.50
C LEU A 50 12.05 -30.93 16.88
N LEU A 51 11.13 -30.85 15.92
CA LEU A 51 9.69 -30.84 16.19
C LEU A 51 9.00 -32.17 15.82
N GLU A 52 9.45 -32.86 14.77
CA GLU A 52 8.82 -34.07 14.23
C GLU A 52 9.56 -35.33 14.70
N THR A 53 9.59 -35.54 16.02
CA THR A 53 10.46 -36.55 16.68
C THR A 53 9.83 -37.92 16.87
N GLN A 54 8.53 -38.06 16.60
CA GLN A 54 7.77 -39.27 16.90
C GLN A 54 7.35 -39.99 15.61
N THR A 55 7.38 -41.32 15.67
CA THR A 55 6.83 -42.21 14.65
C THR A 55 5.70 -43.02 15.27
N VAL A 56 4.65 -43.26 14.50
CA VAL A 56 3.57 -44.18 14.87
C VAL A 56 3.43 -45.27 13.83
N ASP A 57 3.20 -46.48 14.31
CA ASP A 57 2.92 -47.67 13.51
C ASP A 57 1.63 -48.28 14.04
N PHE A 58 0.62 -48.39 13.18
CA PHE A 58 -0.67 -48.97 13.56
C PHE A 58 -1.31 -49.70 12.38
N SER A 59 -2.21 -50.64 12.67
CA SER A 59 -2.95 -51.40 11.66
C SER A 59 -4.43 -51.03 11.67
N VAL A 60 -5.00 -50.88 10.49
CA VAL A 60 -6.44 -50.60 10.28
C VAL A 60 -7.05 -51.64 9.33
N GLY A 61 -8.37 -51.76 9.33
CA GLY A 61 -9.09 -52.55 8.32
C GLY A 61 -9.15 -51.84 6.96
N ALA A 62 -10.21 -52.06 6.19
CA ALA A 62 -10.42 -51.46 4.86
C ALA A 62 -10.29 -49.92 4.80
N GLU A 63 -10.37 -49.23 5.93
CA GLU A 63 -10.16 -47.78 6.04
C GLU A 63 -8.76 -47.35 5.62
N GLY A 64 -7.77 -48.26 5.66
CA GLY A 64 -6.42 -48.00 5.16
C GLY A 64 -6.39 -47.66 3.67
N LEU A 65 -7.37 -48.14 2.88
CA LEU A 65 -7.51 -47.80 1.45
C LEU A 65 -7.82 -46.32 1.21
N ARG A 66 -8.26 -45.58 2.24
CA ARG A 66 -8.55 -44.14 2.14
C ARG A 66 -7.31 -43.28 2.24
N HIS A 67 -6.17 -43.84 2.61
CA HIS A 67 -4.94 -43.10 2.84
C HIS A 67 -3.92 -43.35 1.73
N THR A 68 -3.10 -42.34 1.47
CA THR A 68 -1.92 -42.39 0.61
C THR A 68 -0.70 -41.81 1.32
N PRO A 69 0.54 -42.20 0.95
CA PRO A 69 1.74 -41.54 1.47
C PRO A 69 1.69 -40.03 1.21
N GLY A 70 1.93 -39.24 2.25
CA GLY A 70 1.79 -37.78 2.25
C GLY A 70 0.56 -37.27 3.02
N ASP A 71 -0.47 -38.10 3.23
CA ASP A 71 -1.67 -37.69 3.96
C ASP A 71 -1.38 -37.32 5.42
N ILE A 72 -2.05 -36.28 5.90
CA ILE A 72 -2.00 -35.88 7.31
C ILE A 72 -3.17 -36.54 8.06
N ILE A 73 -2.83 -37.41 9.00
CA ILE A 73 -3.75 -38.23 9.77
C ILE A 73 -3.75 -37.74 11.22
N GLU A 74 -4.94 -37.53 11.78
CA GLU A 74 -5.11 -37.29 13.20
C GLU A 74 -5.18 -38.62 13.94
N VAL A 75 -4.31 -38.82 14.94
CA VAL A 75 -4.23 -40.09 15.67
C VAL A 75 -4.72 -39.87 17.11
N CYS A 76 -5.82 -40.53 17.45
CA CYS A 76 -6.38 -40.58 18.80
C CYS A 76 -5.84 -41.82 19.54
N ASP A 77 -4.60 -41.73 19.99
CA ASP A 77 -3.91 -42.81 20.70
C ASP A 77 -4.28 -42.81 22.19
N ASN A 78 -4.98 -43.86 22.63
CA ASN A 78 -5.45 -43.99 24.01
C ASN A 78 -4.32 -44.24 25.00
N ASP A 79 -3.29 -45.00 24.61
CA ASP A 79 -2.17 -45.34 25.48
C ASP A 79 -1.29 -44.13 25.71
N TYR A 80 -1.06 -43.34 24.67
CA TYR A 80 -0.35 -42.07 24.79
C TYR A 80 -1.15 -41.01 25.56
N ALA A 81 -2.47 -40.94 25.34
CA ALA A 81 -3.32 -39.99 26.04
C ALA A 81 -3.55 -40.37 27.52
N GLY A 82 -3.34 -41.64 27.89
CA GLY A 82 -3.69 -42.18 29.20
C GLY A 82 -5.21 -42.16 29.47
N ALA A 83 -6.03 -42.08 28.41
CA ALA A 83 -7.48 -41.96 28.48
C ALA A 83 -8.14 -42.52 27.20
N SER A 84 -9.39 -42.98 27.31
CA SER A 84 -10.19 -43.41 26.17
C SER A 84 -10.62 -42.22 25.30
N VAL A 85 -9.85 -41.95 24.26
CA VAL A 85 -10.02 -40.83 23.32
C VAL A 85 -10.31 -41.27 21.88
N GLY A 86 -10.28 -42.56 21.57
CA GLY A 86 -10.67 -43.07 20.26
C GLY A 86 -11.14 -44.52 20.28
N GLY A 87 -12.03 -44.86 19.36
CA GLY A 87 -12.63 -46.19 19.28
C GLY A 87 -13.62 -46.36 18.13
N ARG A 88 -14.54 -47.31 18.29
CA ARG A 88 -15.61 -47.63 17.34
C ARG A 88 -16.99 -47.44 17.98
N ILE A 89 -17.97 -47.06 17.17
CA ILE A 89 -19.37 -46.98 17.59
C ILE A 89 -19.96 -48.40 17.54
N THR A 90 -20.60 -48.87 18.62
CA THR A 90 -21.20 -50.21 18.68
C THR A 90 -22.68 -50.19 18.33
N ASP A 91 -23.39 -49.12 18.70
CA ASP A 91 -24.81 -48.94 18.45
C ASP A 91 -25.17 -47.44 18.40
N LEU A 92 -26.30 -47.10 17.77
CA LEU A 92 -26.80 -45.73 17.74
C LEU A 92 -28.33 -45.64 17.65
N ASP A 93 -28.87 -44.57 18.21
CA ASP A 93 -30.26 -44.16 18.05
C ASP A 93 -30.31 -42.75 17.46
N ILE A 94 -30.67 -42.66 16.18
CA ILE A 94 -30.75 -41.41 15.43
C ILE A 94 -31.82 -40.49 16.02
N SER A 95 -32.93 -41.03 16.53
CA SER A 95 -34.06 -40.23 17.04
C SER A 95 -33.70 -39.48 18.32
N THR A 96 -32.95 -40.13 19.20
CA THR A 96 -32.46 -39.52 20.45
C THR A 96 -31.07 -38.91 20.31
N ARG A 97 -30.41 -39.08 19.16
CA ARG A 97 -29.01 -38.66 18.89
C ARG A 97 -28.00 -39.29 19.85
N THR A 98 -28.30 -40.51 20.30
CA THR A 98 -27.51 -41.26 21.27
C THR A 98 -26.56 -42.20 20.54
N LEU A 99 -25.28 -42.19 20.92
CA LEU A 99 -24.27 -43.13 20.46
C LEU A 99 -23.82 -44.02 21.63
N THR A 100 -23.70 -45.32 21.37
CA THR A 100 -23.04 -46.28 22.25
C THR A 100 -21.64 -46.54 21.72
N LEU A 101 -20.63 -46.32 22.56
CA LEU A 101 -19.22 -46.47 22.24
C LEU A 101 -18.74 -47.88 22.60
N ASP A 102 -17.63 -48.31 22.00
CA ASP A 102 -17.00 -49.60 22.31
C ASP A 102 -16.27 -49.64 23.66
N ARG A 103 -16.20 -48.51 24.36
CA ARG A 103 -15.54 -48.36 25.66
C ARG A 103 -16.10 -47.16 26.42
N GLU A 104 -15.84 -47.14 27.72
CA GLU A 104 -16.18 -46.01 28.57
C GLU A 104 -15.25 -44.82 28.29
N ILE A 105 -15.82 -43.61 28.35
CA ILE A 105 -15.08 -42.35 28.25
C ILE A 105 -15.34 -41.48 29.48
N THR A 106 -14.42 -40.57 29.77
CA THR A 106 -14.57 -39.57 30.84
C THR A 106 -14.59 -38.18 30.24
N LEU A 107 -15.68 -37.45 30.45
CA LEU A 107 -15.81 -36.06 30.02
C LEU A 107 -15.24 -35.09 31.08
N PRO A 108 -14.65 -33.96 30.67
CA PRO A 108 -14.12 -32.98 31.60
C PRO A 108 -15.24 -32.20 32.30
N GLU A 109 -15.01 -31.77 33.54
CA GLU A 109 -15.96 -30.95 34.32
C GLU A 109 -16.20 -29.56 33.71
N SER A 110 -15.26 -29.07 32.89
CA SER A 110 -15.38 -27.78 32.20
C SER A 110 -14.72 -27.81 30.81
N GLY A 111 -15.25 -26.98 29.91
CA GLY A 111 -14.81 -26.87 28.53
C GLY A 111 -15.64 -27.71 27.55
N ALA A 112 -15.75 -27.23 26.31
CA ALA A 112 -16.52 -27.92 25.28
C ALA A 112 -15.78 -29.17 24.80
N THR A 113 -16.44 -30.32 24.85
CA THR A 113 -15.93 -31.58 24.29
C THR A 113 -16.64 -31.88 22.97
N THR A 114 -15.85 -32.20 21.94
CA THR A 114 -16.38 -32.56 20.63
C THR A 114 -16.00 -33.98 20.26
N LEU A 115 -16.88 -34.65 19.54
CA LEU A 115 -16.68 -35.98 19.01
C LEU A 115 -16.50 -35.87 17.49
N ASN A 116 -15.38 -36.37 16.99
CA ASN A 116 -15.10 -36.49 15.56
C ASN A 116 -15.43 -37.91 15.11
N ILE A 117 -16.30 -38.07 14.12
CA ILE A 117 -16.81 -39.35 13.64
C ILE A 117 -16.45 -39.49 12.16
N VAL A 118 -15.97 -40.65 11.76
CA VAL A 118 -15.74 -41.00 10.35
C VAL A 118 -16.59 -42.22 10.02
N GLY A 119 -17.61 -42.00 9.19
CA GLY A 119 -18.51 -43.03 8.70
C GLY A 119 -17.98 -43.79 7.48
N PRO A 120 -18.82 -44.65 6.88
CA PRO A 120 -18.47 -45.43 5.68
C PRO A 120 -18.16 -44.59 4.44
N ASP A 121 -18.68 -43.36 4.39
CA ASP A 121 -18.43 -42.40 3.31
C ASP A 121 -17.03 -41.76 3.38
N GLY A 122 -16.28 -42.03 4.46
CA GLY A 122 -14.93 -41.53 4.69
C GLY A 122 -14.84 -40.04 5.00
N LYS A 123 -15.97 -39.34 5.18
CA LYS A 123 -15.95 -37.91 5.47
C LYS A 123 -15.98 -37.68 6.99
N PRO A 124 -15.02 -36.95 7.55
CA PRO A 124 -15.03 -36.63 8.97
C PRO A 124 -16.16 -35.65 9.29
N PHE A 125 -16.88 -35.92 10.38
CA PHE A 125 -17.95 -35.10 10.92
C PHE A 125 -17.69 -34.83 12.40
N SER A 126 -17.73 -33.56 12.82
CA SER A 126 -17.51 -33.16 14.22
C SER A 126 -18.79 -32.62 14.85
N THR A 127 -19.10 -33.06 16.07
CA THR A 127 -20.31 -32.66 16.82
C THR A 127 -20.02 -32.46 18.30
N GLU A 128 -20.74 -31.56 18.95
CA GLU A 128 -20.64 -31.33 20.40
C GLU A 128 -21.38 -32.43 21.17
N ILE A 129 -20.80 -32.86 22.29
CA ILE A 129 -21.48 -33.76 23.23
C ILE A 129 -22.38 -32.91 24.14
N GLN A 130 -23.68 -33.21 24.14
CA GLN A 130 -24.68 -32.52 24.98
C GLN A 130 -24.77 -33.11 26.38
N SER A 131 -24.70 -34.43 26.50
CA SER A 131 -24.77 -35.13 27.78
C SER A 131 -24.21 -36.56 27.68
N GLN A 132 -23.82 -37.13 28.81
CA GLN A 132 -23.35 -38.51 28.92
C GLN A 132 -24.29 -39.33 29.82
N PRO A 133 -25.33 -39.98 29.26
CA PRO A 133 -26.28 -40.77 30.04
C PRO A 133 -25.66 -42.01 30.72
N ALA A 134 -24.57 -42.55 30.18
CA ALA A 134 -23.81 -43.65 30.78
C ALA A 134 -22.32 -43.52 30.41
N PRO A 135 -21.38 -44.17 31.13
CA PRO A 135 -19.95 -44.07 30.83
C PRO A 135 -19.57 -44.37 29.37
N ASP A 136 -20.29 -45.26 28.70
CA ASP A 136 -20.13 -45.68 27.31
C ASP A 136 -21.13 -45.02 26.34
N ARG A 137 -22.01 -44.12 26.81
CA ARG A 137 -23.08 -43.52 25.99
C ARG A 137 -23.04 -42.02 26.00
N VAL A 138 -23.15 -41.42 24.82
CA VAL A 138 -23.15 -39.96 24.64
C VAL A 138 -24.32 -39.51 23.79
N VAL A 139 -24.92 -38.38 24.16
CA VAL A 139 -25.92 -37.68 23.35
C VAL A 139 -25.21 -36.54 22.63
N THR A 140 -25.32 -36.51 21.31
CA THR A 140 -24.67 -35.51 20.47
C THR A 140 -25.65 -34.43 20.03
N LYS A 141 -25.14 -33.22 19.75
CA LYS A 141 -25.96 -32.09 19.32
C LYS A 141 -26.62 -32.36 17.96
N VAL A 142 -25.82 -32.89 17.04
CA VAL A 142 -26.21 -33.29 15.69
C VAL A 142 -25.66 -34.68 15.42
N LEU A 143 -26.51 -35.57 14.90
CA LEU A 143 -26.13 -36.91 14.44
C LEU A 143 -26.70 -37.14 13.04
N PRO A 144 -25.85 -37.11 11.99
CA PRO A 144 -26.27 -37.40 10.61
C PRO A 144 -26.68 -38.87 10.43
N GLU A 145 -27.60 -39.12 9.49
CA GLU A 145 -28.02 -40.49 9.11
C GLU A 145 -26.90 -41.31 8.43
N THR A 146 -25.78 -40.67 8.06
CA THR A 146 -24.62 -41.35 7.46
C THR A 146 -23.78 -42.11 8.49
N VAL A 147 -23.96 -41.86 9.78
CA VAL A 147 -23.25 -42.57 10.85
C VAL A 147 -23.85 -43.97 11.04
N GLN A 148 -23.00 -44.98 11.07
CA GLN A 148 -23.40 -46.38 11.21
C GLN A 148 -22.62 -47.08 12.33
N PRO A 149 -23.08 -48.25 12.82
CA PRO A 149 -22.26 -49.10 13.68
C PRO A 149 -20.91 -49.39 13.01
N TYR A 150 -19.86 -49.56 13.82
CA TYR A 150 -18.45 -49.67 13.42
C TYR A 150 -17.82 -48.42 12.81
N SER A 151 -18.51 -47.28 12.75
CA SER A 151 -17.87 -46.00 12.42
C SER A 151 -16.81 -45.64 13.46
N ILE A 152 -15.74 -44.96 13.02
CA ILE A 152 -14.65 -44.53 13.90
C ILE A 152 -15.11 -43.29 14.67
N TRP A 153 -14.77 -43.21 15.95
CA TRP A 153 -14.89 -41.97 16.72
C TRP A 153 -13.56 -41.59 17.37
N GLY A 154 -13.35 -40.29 17.52
CA GLY A 154 -12.25 -39.67 18.24
C GLY A 154 -12.72 -38.49 19.07
N LEU A 155 -12.31 -38.43 20.33
CA LEU A 155 -12.69 -37.42 21.30
C LEU A 155 -11.69 -36.27 21.28
N LYS A 156 -12.20 -35.05 21.14
CA LYS A 156 -11.40 -33.82 21.24
C LYS A 156 -11.70 -33.17 22.59
N LEU A 157 -10.74 -33.34 23.50
CA LEU A 157 -10.76 -32.79 24.84
C LEU A 157 -10.05 -31.42 24.86
N PRO A 158 -10.51 -30.43 25.65
CA PRO A 158 -9.82 -29.15 25.82
C PRO A 158 -8.38 -29.28 26.36
N SER A 159 -8.13 -30.32 27.16
CA SER A 159 -6.83 -30.60 27.77
C SER A 159 -5.87 -31.37 26.84
N LEU A 160 -6.34 -31.89 25.72
CA LEU A 160 -5.56 -32.73 24.81
C LEU A 160 -5.23 -31.98 23.54
N LYS A 161 -3.93 -31.82 23.25
CA LYS A 161 -3.50 -31.28 21.96
C LYS A 161 -3.73 -32.29 20.85
N ARG A 162 -4.25 -31.83 19.72
CA ARG A 162 -4.36 -32.60 18.48
C ARG A 162 -2.96 -33.08 18.06
N ARG A 163 -2.83 -34.38 17.80
CA ARG A 163 -1.59 -34.97 17.27
C ARG A 163 -1.81 -35.36 15.81
N LEU A 164 -0.98 -34.80 14.95
CA LEU A 164 -1.01 -35.02 13.51
C LEU A 164 0.20 -35.84 13.11
N PHE A 165 -0.01 -36.75 12.16
CA PHE A 165 1.03 -37.61 11.62
C PHE A 165 0.91 -37.65 10.10
N ARG A 166 2.01 -37.42 9.41
CA ARG A 166 2.12 -37.57 7.97
C ARG A 166 2.43 -39.01 7.63
N CYS A 167 1.57 -39.63 6.84
CA CYS A 167 1.74 -40.98 6.34
C CYS A 167 3.02 -41.08 5.48
N VAL A 168 3.90 -42.02 5.82
CA VAL A 168 5.12 -42.30 5.04
C VAL A 168 4.96 -43.58 4.24
N ARG A 169 4.26 -44.58 4.81
CA ARG A 169 4.10 -45.89 4.19
C ARG A 169 2.77 -46.51 4.56
N ILE A 170 2.17 -47.17 3.58
CA ILE A 170 1.02 -48.04 3.74
C ILE A 170 1.38 -49.40 3.15
N LYS A 171 1.12 -50.47 3.91
CA LYS A 171 1.35 -51.84 3.50
C LYS A 171 0.09 -52.66 3.74
N GLU A 172 -0.42 -53.30 2.69
CA GLU A 172 -1.49 -54.30 2.79
C GLU A 172 -0.93 -55.61 3.37
N ASN A 173 -1.67 -56.22 4.29
CA ASN A 173 -1.37 -57.52 4.90
C ASN A 173 -2.26 -58.61 4.31
N ASP A 174 -1.88 -59.87 4.51
CA ASP A 174 -2.57 -61.04 3.92
C ASP A 174 -3.94 -61.34 4.55
N ASP A 175 -4.33 -60.62 5.61
CA ASP A 175 -5.58 -60.78 6.36
C ASP A 175 -6.63 -59.68 6.04
N GLY A 176 -6.36 -58.82 5.06
CA GLY A 176 -7.24 -57.70 4.70
C GLY A 176 -7.09 -56.46 5.59
N THR A 177 -6.05 -56.40 6.43
CA THR A 177 -5.66 -55.20 7.18
C THR A 177 -4.55 -54.43 6.46
N TYR A 178 -4.39 -53.15 6.82
CA TYR A 178 -3.37 -52.25 6.29
C TYR A 178 -2.55 -51.69 7.44
N ALA A 179 -1.23 -51.92 7.39
CA ALA A 179 -0.28 -51.31 8.29
C ALA A 179 0.12 -49.92 7.78
N ILE A 180 -0.01 -48.91 8.63
CA ILE A 180 0.33 -47.51 8.36
C ILE A 180 1.50 -47.11 9.25
N THR A 181 2.58 -46.63 8.62
CA THR A 181 3.70 -45.96 9.30
C THR A 181 3.63 -44.48 9.00
N ALA A 182 3.60 -43.66 10.04
CA ALA A 182 3.49 -42.21 9.90
C ALA A 182 4.45 -41.47 10.84
N LEU A 183 4.98 -40.35 10.38
CA LEU A 183 5.85 -39.46 11.15
C LEU A 183 5.05 -38.29 11.70
N GLN A 184 5.40 -37.81 12.89
CA GLN A 184 4.76 -36.66 13.49
C GLN A 184 4.80 -35.47 12.53
N HIS A 185 3.69 -34.75 12.45
CA HIS A 185 3.57 -33.54 11.66
C HIS A 185 3.21 -32.37 12.59
N VAL A 186 4.02 -31.30 12.51
CA VAL A 186 3.83 -30.09 13.31
C VAL A 186 3.58 -28.91 12.35
N PRO A 187 2.32 -28.50 12.12
CA PRO A 187 1.99 -27.44 11.16
C PRO A 187 2.69 -26.11 11.44
N GLU A 188 2.97 -25.81 12.71
CA GLU A 188 3.65 -24.58 13.13
C GLU A 188 5.06 -24.45 12.54
N LYS A 189 5.68 -25.57 12.14
CA LYS A 189 6.99 -25.62 11.46
C LYS A 189 7.02 -24.73 10.22
N GLU A 190 5.97 -24.74 9.40
CA GLU A 190 5.92 -23.98 8.15
C GLU A 190 6.03 -22.47 8.42
N SER A 191 5.28 -21.99 9.41
CA SER A 191 5.33 -20.59 9.83
C SER A 191 6.69 -20.19 10.38
N ILE A 192 7.36 -21.07 11.15
CA ILE A 192 8.71 -20.81 11.66
C ILE A 192 9.71 -20.67 10.50
N VAL A 193 9.60 -21.53 9.48
CA VAL A 193 10.50 -21.50 8.31
C VAL A 193 10.26 -20.26 7.45
N ASP A 194 9.00 -19.92 7.21
CA ASP A 194 8.64 -18.77 6.37
C ASP A 194 9.02 -17.44 7.00
N ASN A 195 8.77 -17.28 8.31
CA ASN A 195 9.12 -16.07 9.05
C ASN A 195 10.62 -16.02 9.43
N GLY A 196 11.28 -17.17 9.49
CA GLY A 196 12.68 -17.28 9.90
C GLY A 196 13.70 -16.80 8.87
N ALA A 197 13.27 -16.38 7.67
CA ALA A 197 14.15 -15.91 6.61
C ALA A 197 13.83 -14.47 6.21
N HIS A 198 14.13 -13.52 7.12
CA HIS A 198 14.15 -12.11 6.79
C HIS A 198 15.59 -11.66 6.52
N PHE A 199 15.90 -11.40 5.25
CA PHE A 199 17.15 -10.79 4.84
C PHE A 199 16.82 -9.44 4.24
N ASP A 200 17.39 -8.37 4.80
CA ASP A 200 17.38 -7.09 4.13
C ASP A 200 18.00 -7.29 2.74
N PRO A 201 17.33 -6.85 1.66
CA PRO A 201 17.95 -6.85 0.35
C PRO A 201 19.22 -6.01 0.47
N LEU A 202 20.37 -6.68 0.38
CA LEU A 202 21.64 -5.98 0.26
C LEU A 202 21.51 -5.01 -0.93
N PRO A 203 21.93 -3.74 -0.80
CA PRO A 203 21.89 -2.79 -1.88
C PRO A 203 22.46 -3.46 -3.12
N GLY A 204 21.65 -3.54 -4.18
CA GLY A 204 22.03 -4.19 -5.43
C GLY A 204 23.44 -3.73 -5.81
N THR A 205 24.34 -4.68 -6.01
CA THR A 205 25.77 -4.43 -6.19
C THR A 205 26.06 -3.31 -7.20
N THR A 206 27.20 -2.65 -7.08
CA THR A 206 27.70 -1.59 -7.98
C THR A 206 27.71 -2.01 -9.47
N ASN A 207 27.67 -3.31 -9.79
CA ASN A 207 27.45 -3.86 -11.13
C ASN A 207 25.96 -4.11 -11.45
N SER A 208 25.07 -3.28 -10.91
CA SER A 208 23.69 -3.24 -11.40
C SER A 208 23.72 -2.69 -12.82
N ILE A 209 23.56 -3.60 -13.78
CA ILE A 209 23.32 -3.29 -15.18
C ILE A 209 22.00 -2.50 -15.32
N ILE A 210 21.11 -2.59 -14.32
CA ILE A 210 19.88 -1.83 -14.25
C ILE A 210 20.21 -0.33 -14.13
N PRO A 211 19.75 0.50 -15.09
CA PRO A 211 19.93 1.94 -15.00
C PRO A 211 19.30 2.50 -13.72
N PRO A 212 19.94 3.46 -13.04
CA PRO A 212 19.31 4.14 -11.92
C PRO A 212 18.14 5.01 -12.40
N ALA A 213 17.25 5.39 -11.47
CA ALA A 213 16.22 6.38 -11.76
C ALA A 213 16.84 7.69 -12.27
N VAL A 214 16.14 8.36 -13.18
CA VAL A 214 16.52 9.70 -13.62
C VAL A 214 16.31 10.70 -12.49
N GLN A 215 17.08 11.80 -12.50
CA GLN A 215 17.04 12.84 -11.47
C GLN A 215 16.60 14.18 -12.08
N HIS A 216 16.16 15.13 -11.24
CA HIS A 216 15.77 16.47 -11.68
C HIS A 216 14.79 16.46 -12.86
N LEU A 217 13.84 15.52 -12.85
CA LEU A 217 12.79 15.45 -13.86
C LEU A 217 11.90 16.68 -13.71
N THR A 218 11.93 17.55 -14.72
CA THR A 218 11.14 18.78 -14.78
C THR A 218 10.39 18.85 -16.10
N VAL A 219 9.22 19.48 -16.09
CA VAL A 219 8.40 19.75 -17.27
C VAL A 219 8.10 21.24 -17.32
N SER A 220 8.31 21.85 -18.49
CA SER A 220 7.89 23.21 -18.80
C SER A 220 6.90 23.19 -19.96
N THR A 221 5.86 24.00 -19.87
CA THR A 221 4.81 24.11 -20.89
C THR A 221 4.99 25.38 -21.72
N ASP A 222 4.81 25.27 -23.03
CA ASP A 222 4.86 26.40 -23.97
C ASP A 222 3.70 26.32 -24.98
N ASN A 223 3.46 27.40 -25.72
CA ASN A 223 2.48 27.41 -26.81
C ASN A 223 3.05 26.71 -28.05
N ASP A 224 2.30 25.77 -28.61
CA ASP A 224 2.54 25.18 -29.92
C ASP A 224 1.58 25.81 -30.95
N SER A 225 1.81 25.55 -32.23
CA SER A 225 1.08 26.12 -33.38
C SER A 225 -0.45 26.18 -33.22
N THR A 226 -1.08 25.17 -32.60
CA THR A 226 -2.53 25.11 -32.37
C THR A 226 -2.96 24.66 -30.97
N LEU A 227 -2.04 24.12 -30.17
CA LEU A 227 -2.25 23.53 -28.84
C LEU A 227 -1.03 23.81 -27.95
N TYR A 228 -0.78 23.01 -26.91
CA TYR A 228 0.34 23.22 -25.99
C TYR A 228 1.45 22.21 -26.21
N GLN A 229 2.68 22.65 -25.99
CA GLN A 229 3.88 21.82 -25.93
C GLN A 229 4.25 21.58 -24.47
N ALA A 230 4.66 20.36 -24.11
CA ALA A 230 5.31 20.08 -22.83
C ALA A 230 6.73 19.56 -23.08
N LYS A 231 7.73 20.34 -22.68
CA LYS A 231 9.14 19.97 -22.77
C LYS A 231 9.62 19.41 -21.44
N ALA A 232 10.02 18.14 -21.45
CA ALA A 232 10.58 17.45 -20.31
C ALA A 232 12.12 17.42 -20.38
N LYS A 233 12.76 17.60 -19.23
CA LYS A 233 14.22 17.48 -19.05
C LYS A 233 14.54 16.70 -17.78
N TRP A 234 15.57 15.89 -17.82
CA TRP A 234 16.05 15.12 -16.68
C TRP A 234 17.57 14.94 -16.72
N GLY A 235 18.16 14.62 -15.57
CA GLY A 235 19.56 14.20 -15.44
C GLY A 235 19.68 12.69 -15.22
N THR A 236 20.86 12.15 -15.47
CA THR A 236 21.23 10.80 -15.05
C THR A 236 22.34 10.87 -14.00
N PRO A 237 22.24 10.14 -12.88
CA PRO A 237 23.26 10.19 -11.82
C PRO A 237 24.59 9.54 -12.24
N ARG A 238 24.57 8.71 -13.29
CA ARG A 238 25.77 8.09 -13.89
C ARG A 238 25.53 7.78 -15.36
N VAL A 239 26.60 7.79 -16.15
CA VAL A 239 26.57 7.39 -17.56
C VAL A 239 26.48 5.86 -17.64
N VAL A 240 25.41 5.36 -18.25
CA VAL A 240 25.23 3.94 -18.58
C VAL A 240 25.39 3.79 -20.09
N LYS A 241 26.24 2.85 -20.53
CA LYS A 241 26.47 2.60 -21.95
C LYS A 241 25.17 2.13 -22.63
N ASP A 242 24.88 2.69 -23.80
CA ASP A 242 23.71 2.37 -24.63
C ASP A 242 22.36 2.56 -23.90
N VAL A 243 22.29 3.51 -22.96
CA VAL A 243 21.04 3.84 -22.28
C VAL A 243 20.07 4.56 -23.19
N ARG A 244 18.79 4.19 -23.10
CA ARG A 244 17.65 4.89 -23.70
C ARG A 244 16.61 5.18 -22.62
N PHE A 245 15.74 6.13 -22.86
CA PHE A 245 14.70 6.53 -21.93
C PHE A 245 13.34 6.29 -22.56
N VAL A 246 12.50 5.51 -21.89
CA VAL A 246 11.08 5.42 -22.21
C VAL A 246 10.37 6.53 -21.44
N VAL A 247 9.78 7.44 -22.19
CA VAL A 247 8.95 8.52 -21.67
C VAL A 247 7.49 8.15 -21.90
N ARG A 248 6.71 8.12 -20.82
CA ARG A 248 5.29 7.75 -20.83
C ARG A 248 4.48 8.89 -20.25
N LEU A 249 3.60 9.46 -21.05
CA LEU A 249 2.68 10.51 -20.64
C LEU A 249 1.29 9.92 -20.44
N THR A 250 0.71 10.12 -19.26
CA THR A 250 -0.65 9.66 -18.92
C THR A 250 -1.51 10.80 -18.41
N THR A 251 -2.83 10.65 -18.50
CA THR A 251 -3.83 11.58 -17.96
C THR A 251 -4.85 10.81 -17.11
N GLY A 252 -5.60 11.52 -16.27
CA GLY A 252 -6.56 10.95 -15.31
C GLY A 252 -5.94 10.67 -13.94
N SER A 253 -6.77 10.82 -12.90
CA SER A 253 -6.41 10.73 -11.48
C SER A 253 -6.24 9.30 -10.95
N GLY A 254 -6.67 8.29 -11.71
CA GLY A 254 -6.54 6.88 -11.35
C GLY A 254 -7.59 6.37 -10.37
N ASN A 255 -8.65 7.14 -10.13
CA ASN A 255 -9.80 6.74 -9.32
C ASN A 255 -10.85 5.98 -10.16
N GLU A 256 -11.78 5.29 -9.52
CA GLU A 256 -12.81 4.46 -10.19
C GLU A 256 -13.64 5.24 -11.23
N GLY A 257 -13.86 6.53 -11.02
CA GLY A 257 -14.55 7.43 -11.96
C GLY A 257 -13.66 8.10 -13.01
N ASP A 258 -12.34 8.04 -12.87
CA ASP A 258 -11.37 8.72 -13.75
C ASP A 258 -10.07 7.89 -13.87
N PRO A 259 -10.11 6.81 -14.68
CA PRO A 259 -8.99 5.87 -14.80
C PRO A 259 -7.80 6.50 -15.53
N VAL A 260 -6.59 6.07 -15.19
CA VAL A 260 -5.37 6.51 -15.88
C VAL A 260 -5.38 6.06 -17.34
N ARG A 261 -5.29 7.01 -18.27
CA ARG A 261 -5.24 6.77 -19.72
C ARG A 261 -3.87 7.12 -20.25
N LEU A 262 -3.38 6.31 -21.18
CA LEU A 262 -2.14 6.61 -21.92
C LEU A 262 -2.42 7.71 -22.94
N VAL A 263 -1.67 8.80 -22.88
CA VAL A 263 -1.68 9.85 -23.89
C VAL A 263 -0.70 9.47 -24.99
N THR A 264 0.56 9.25 -24.62
CA THR A 264 1.60 8.84 -25.56
C THR A 264 2.78 8.19 -24.85
N THR A 265 3.57 7.45 -25.61
CA THR A 265 4.82 6.86 -25.15
C THR A 265 5.87 6.99 -26.25
N ALA A 266 7.10 7.32 -25.88
CA ALA A 266 8.22 7.41 -26.81
C ALA A 266 9.49 6.87 -26.19
N THR A 267 10.48 6.56 -27.02
CA THR A 267 11.82 6.17 -26.60
C THR A 267 12.83 7.15 -27.19
N THR A 268 13.71 7.69 -26.36
CA THR A 268 14.75 8.64 -26.79
C THR A 268 16.10 8.26 -26.19
N SER A 269 17.20 8.59 -26.87
CA SER A 269 18.56 8.55 -26.30
C SER A 269 18.95 9.86 -25.61
N GLU A 270 18.18 10.92 -25.85
CA GLU A 270 18.42 12.24 -25.27
C GLU A 270 17.91 12.32 -23.82
N THR A 271 18.41 13.29 -23.08
CA THR A 271 17.98 13.62 -21.71
C THR A 271 16.85 14.66 -21.67
N GLU A 272 16.24 14.89 -22.84
CA GLU A 272 15.06 15.72 -23.00
C GLU A 272 14.09 15.12 -24.03
N TYR A 273 12.81 15.47 -23.90
CA TYR A 273 11.79 15.11 -24.86
C TYR A 273 10.68 16.15 -24.88
N ALA A 274 10.19 16.49 -26.07
CA ALA A 274 9.08 17.43 -26.24
C ALA A 274 7.83 16.69 -26.72
N PHE A 275 6.75 16.84 -25.95
CA PHE A 275 5.42 16.43 -26.34
C PHE A 275 4.72 17.61 -27.01
N HIS A 276 4.03 17.34 -28.12
CA HIS A 276 3.36 18.33 -28.94
C HIS A 276 1.85 18.06 -28.95
N GLU A 277 1.08 19.05 -29.39
CA GLU A 277 -0.37 18.92 -29.59
C GLU A 277 -1.13 18.46 -28.33
N LEU A 278 -0.70 18.91 -27.14
CA LEU A 278 -1.35 18.53 -25.88
C LEU A 278 -2.59 19.42 -25.62
N PRO A 279 -3.77 18.82 -25.37
CA PRO A 279 -4.95 19.55 -24.91
C PRO A 279 -4.80 20.08 -23.47
N LEU A 280 -5.75 20.90 -23.04
CA LEU A 280 -5.87 21.26 -21.63
C LEU A 280 -6.17 20.02 -20.78
N GLY A 281 -5.54 19.93 -19.61
CA GLY A 281 -5.75 18.84 -18.67
C GLY A 281 -4.58 18.60 -17.70
N ASP A 282 -4.78 17.64 -16.81
CA ASP A 282 -3.77 17.15 -15.88
C ASP A 282 -3.04 15.93 -16.44
N TYR A 283 -1.72 15.96 -16.30
CA TYR A 283 -0.83 14.96 -16.86
C TYR A 283 0.17 14.45 -15.82
N THR A 284 0.54 13.19 -15.97
CA THR A 284 1.65 12.58 -15.25
C THR A 284 2.66 12.07 -16.27
N LEU A 285 3.86 12.63 -16.25
CA LEU A 285 5.00 12.13 -17.02
C LEU A 285 5.75 11.11 -16.17
N THR A 286 6.05 9.95 -16.75
CA THR A 286 6.93 8.93 -16.17
C THR A 286 8.09 8.64 -17.11
N VAL A 287 9.31 8.68 -16.59
CA VAL A 287 10.53 8.40 -17.35
C VAL A 287 11.23 7.19 -16.74
N ARG A 288 11.56 6.20 -17.58
CA ARG A 288 12.33 5.01 -17.20
C ARG A 288 13.55 4.88 -18.09
N ALA A 289 14.71 4.68 -17.49
CA ALA A 289 15.93 4.36 -18.22
C ALA A 289 15.96 2.85 -18.56
N ILE A 290 16.41 2.51 -19.76
CA ILE A 290 16.52 1.16 -20.31
C ILE A 290 17.93 0.97 -20.84
N ASN A 291 18.60 -0.13 -20.47
CA ASN A 291 19.93 -0.45 -20.98
C ASN A 291 19.89 -1.22 -22.31
N GLY A 292 21.05 -1.46 -22.92
CA GLY A 292 21.19 -2.24 -24.16
C GLY A 292 20.71 -3.70 -24.08
N TYR A 293 20.46 -4.24 -22.87
CA TYR A 293 19.90 -5.58 -22.64
C TYR A 293 18.37 -5.55 -22.38
N GLY A 294 17.73 -4.38 -22.49
CA GLY A 294 16.29 -4.22 -22.27
C GLY A 294 15.86 -4.16 -20.79
N GLN A 295 16.79 -4.14 -19.84
CA GLN A 295 16.45 -4.01 -18.42
C GLN A 295 16.07 -2.57 -18.10
N GLN A 296 14.97 -2.42 -17.36
CA GLN A 296 14.40 -1.13 -16.99
C GLN A 296 14.82 -0.75 -15.57
N GLY A 297 15.23 0.51 -15.40
CA GLY A 297 15.42 1.14 -14.11
C GLY A 297 14.12 1.53 -13.42
N GLU A 298 14.25 1.96 -12.17
CA GLU A 298 13.15 2.56 -11.42
C GLU A 298 12.59 3.80 -12.14
N PRO A 299 11.26 3.98 -12.19
CA PRO A 299 10.65 5.17 -12.77
C PRO A 299 10.89 6.41 -11.92
N ALA A 300 11.06 7.55 -12.59
CA ALA A 300 10.78 8.86 -12.00
C ALA A 300 9.51 9.43 -12.63
N SER A 301 8.66 10.06 -11.81
CA SER A 301 7.41 10.65 -12.29
C SER A 301 7.26 12.08 -11.79
N VAL A 302 6.62 12.91 -12.60
CA VAL A 302 6.24 14.28 -12.25
C VAL A 302 4.84 14.56 -12.79
N ALA A 303 4.02 15.20 -11.97
CA ALA A 303 2.71 15.68 -12.37
C ALA A 303 2.81 17.15 -12.82
N PHE A 304 2.07 17.51 -13.86
CA PHE A 304 1.93 18.88 -14.33
C PHE A 304 0.54 19.07 -14.95
N SER A 305 0.08 20.32 -15.01
CA SER A 305 -1.21 20.64 -15.61
C SER A 305 -1.05 21.69 -16.71
N ILE A 306 -1.91 21.60 -17.72
CA ILE A 306 -2.07 22.60 -18.76
C ILE A 306 -3.49 23.13 -18.62
N GLN A 307 -3.67 24.11 -17.75
CA GLN A 307 -4.97 24.71 -17.49
C GLN A 307 -4.85 26.17 -17.10
N ALA A 308 -5.95 26.91 -17.27
CA ALA A 308 -6.04 28.26 -16.76
C ALA A 308 -5.79 28.23 -15.24
N PRO A 309 -5.06 29.22 -14.70
CA PRO A 309 -4.72 29.23 -13.28
C PRO A 309 -5.95 29.53 -12.44
N GLU A 310 -5.91 29.14 -11.16
CA GLU A 310 -6.91 29.59 -10.20
C GLU A 310 -6.80 31.09 -9.93
N ALA A 311 -7.91 31.71 -9.53
CA ALA A 311 -7.91 33.11 -9.11
C ALA A 311 -7.00 33.31 -7.89
N PRO A 312 -6.46 34.52 -7.68
CA PRO A 312 -5.71 34.82 -6.45
C PRO A 312 -6.54 34.44 -5.23
N SER A 313 -5.95 33.68 -4.31
CA SER A 313 -6.64 33.24 -3.08
C SER A 313 -6.75 34.37 -2.07
N THR A 314 -5.82 35.31 -2.11
CA THR A 314 -5.79 36.48 -1.26
C THR A 314 -5.17 37.64 -2.02
N ILE A 315 -5.68 38.84 -1.79
CA ILE A 315 -5.11 40.08 -2.30
C ILE A 315 -4.72 40.89 -1.07
N GLU A 316 -3.42 41.05 -0.86
CA GLU A 316 -2.89 41.92 0.17
C GLU A 316 -2.94 43.37 -0.32
N MET A 317 -3.55 44.24 0.49
CA MET A 317 -3.65 45.67 0.20
C MET A 317 -2.84 46.43 1.24
N THR A 318 -1.84 47.18 0.77
CA THR A 318 -1.03 48.06 1.61
C THR A 318 -1.37 49.52 1.32
N PRO A 319 -2.11 50.21 2.20
CA PRO A 319 -2.42 51.63 2.04
C PRO A 319 -1.17 52.51 2.14
N GLY A 320 -1.09 53.52 1.28
CA GLY A 320 -0.13 54.63 1.36
C GLY A 320 -0.83 55.97 1.16
N TYR A 321 -0.07 57.07 1.17
CA TYR A 321 -0.63 58.41 0.93
C TYR A 321 -1.14 58.53 -0.51
N PHE A 322 -2.45 58.79 -0.67
CA PHE A 322 -3.11 58.86 -1.97
C PHE A 322 -2.90 57.62 -2.87
N GLN A 323 -2.51 56.48 -2.30
CA GLN A 323 -2.18 55.30 -3.07
C GLN A 323 -2.46 54.00 -2.31
N ILE A 324 -2.58 52.90 -3.05
CA ILE A 324 -2.64 51.54 -2.49
C ILE A 324 -1.75 50.63 -3.33
N THR A 325 -0.93 49.82 -2.66
CA THR A 325 -0.21 48.71 -3.28
C THR A 325 -1.06 47.44 -3.17
N VAL A 326 -1.22 46.74 -4.29
CA VAL A 326 -2.04 45.54 -4.44
C VAL A 326 -1.14 44.36 -4.79
N THR A 327 -1.05 43.39 -3.89
CA THR A 327 -0.20 42.21 -4.02
C THR A 327 -1.04 40.94 -3.93
N PRO A 328 -1.37 40.30 -5.06
CA PRO A 328 -2.08 39.02 -5.10
C PRO A 328 -1.17 37.85 -4.70
N HIS A 329 -1.77 36.83 -4.09
CA HIS A 329 -1.12 35.59 -3.68
C HIS A 329 -1.92 34.37 -4.18
N GLN A 330 -1.24 33.29 -4.58
CA GLN A 330 -1.88 32.01 -4.91
C GLN A 330 -1.96 31.07 -3.71
N THR A 331 -2.94 30.16 -3.72
CA THR A 331 -3.01 29.03 -2.78
C THR A 331 -1.77 28.15 -2.87
N VAL A 332 -1.30 27.88 -4.10
CA VAL A 332 -0.10 27.10 -4.41
C VAL A 332 0.74 27.93 -5.37
N TYR A 333 2.02 28.13 -5.06
CA TYR A 333 2.91 28.92 -5.89
C TYR A 333 3.14 28.25 -7.26
N ASP A 334 2.82 28.98 -8.33
CA ASP A 334 3.10 28.62 -9.71
C ASP A 334 3.90 29.74 -10.39
N ALA A 335 5.15 29.44 -10.76
CA ALA A 335 6.06 30.41 -11.38
C ALA A 335 5.62 30.86 -12.80
N SER A 336 4.70 30.13 -13.44
CA SER A 336 4.17 30.49 -14.76
C SER A 336 3.06 31.55 -14.70
N VAL A 337 2.55 31.85 -13.49
CA VAL A 337 1.41 32.74 -13.32
C VAL A 337 1.84 34.19 -13.18
N GLN A 338 1.15 35.05 -13.91
CA GLN A 338 1.18 36.50 -13.78
C GLN A 338 -0.22 37.01 -13.40
N TYR A 339 -0.35 38.29 -13.04
CA TYR A 339 -1.64 38.87 -12.69
C TYR A 339 -1.97 40.06 -13.57
N GLU A 340 -3.22 40.12 -14.03
CA GLU A 340 -3.78 41.30 -14.65
C GLU A 340 -4.55 42.11 -13.58
N PHE A 341 -4.41 43.45 -13.60
CA PHE A 341 -4.96 44.36 -12.59
C PHE A 341 -5.95 45.37 -13.19
N TRP A 342 -7.05 45.61 -12.47
CA TRP A 342 -8.04 46.65 -12.76
C TRP A 342 -8.41 47.42 -11.52
N TYR A 343 -8.84 48.67 -11.72
CA TYR A 343 -9.30 49.58 -10.68
C TYR A 343 -10.64 50.22 -11.03
N SER A 344 -11.49 50.39 -10.02
CA SER A 344 -12.73 51.15 -10.10
C SER A 344 -12.97 51.95 -8.82
N ALA A 345 -13.55 53.15 -8.96
CA ALA A 345 -13.98 53.96 -7.82
C ALA A 345 -15.30 53.47 -7.19
N THR A 346 -16.03 52.60 -7.88
CA THR A 346 -17.30 52.00 -7.43
C THR A 346 -17.26 50.49 -7.63
N GLN A 347 -17.92 49.74 -6.76
CA GLN A 347 -18.01 48.29 -6.89
C GLN A 347 -18.71 47.88 -8.20
N LEU A 348 -18.16 46.88 -8.87
CA LEU A 348 -18.68 46.28 -10.09
C LEU A 348 -18.99 44.81 -9.82
N ALA A 349 -20.18 44.37 -10.20
CA ALA A 349 -20.67 43.04 -9.82
C ALA A 349 -20.28 41.92 -10.81
N THR A 350 -19.95 42.25 -12.07
CA THR A 350 -19.76 41.25 -13.12
C THR A 350 -18.45 41.41 -13.87
N ALA A 351 -17.90 40.31 -14.40
CA ALA A 351 -16.69 40.33 -15.22
C ALA A 351 -16.82 41.25 -16.45
N ALA A 352 -18.01 41.28 -17.09
CA ALA A 352 -18.28 42.15 -18.22
C ALA A 352 -18.25 43.64 -17.82
N ASP A 353 -18.78 43.98 -16.65
CA ASP A 353 -18.70 45.34 -16.11
C ASP A 353 -17.25 45.72 -15.76
N ILE A 354 -16.49 44.81 -15.13
CA ILE A 354 -15.07 45.03 -14.82
C ILE A 354 -14.30 45.34 -16.10
N GLN A 355 -14.47 44.53 -17.15
CA GLN A 355 -13.73 44.70 -18.39
C GLN A 355 -14.14 45.94 -19.20
N SER A 356 -15.37 46.44 -19.03
CA SER A 356 -15.89 47.59 -19.79
C SER A 356 -15.82 48.92 -19.05
N LYS A 357 -15.91 48.92 -17.72
CA LYS A 357 -16.02 50.13 -16.87
C LYS A 357 -14.82 50.34 -15.96
N ALA A 358 -14.11 49.29 -15.54
CA ALA A 358 -12.92 49.45 -14.71
C ALA A 358 -11.72 49.90 -15.55
N GLN A 359 -10.83 50.68 -14.95
CA GLN A 359 -9.56 51.07 -15.53
C GLN A 359 -8.60 49.87 -15.51
N TYR A 360 -8.16 49.41 -16.68
CA TYR A 360 -7.07 48.45 -16.78
C TYR A 360 -5.75 49.10 -16.36
N LEU A 361 -5.03 48.46 -15.46
CA LEU A 361 -3.78 48.96 -14.89
C LEU A 361 -2.57 48.34 -15.59
N GLY A 362 -2.54 47.02 -15.73
CA GLY A 362 -1.47 46.31 -16.42
C GLY A 362 -1.31 44.86 -15.96
N VAL A 363 -0.18 44.26 -16.32
CA VAL A 363 0.24 42.91 -15.91
C VAL A 363 1.47 43.00 -15.00
N GLY A 364 1.51 42.24 -13.91
CA GLY A 364 2.69 42.15 -13.05
C GLY A 364 2.49 41.21 -11.87
N SER A 365 3.47 41.20 -10.95
CA SER A 365 3.38 40.48 -9.67
C SER A 365 2.69 41.30 -8.58
N PHE A 366 2.69 42.63 -8.71
CA PHE A 366 1.97 43.59 -7.86
C PHE A 366 1.67 44.85 -8.68
N TRP A 367 0.80 45.71 -8.14
CA TRP A 367 0.53 47.02 -8.72
C TRP A 367 0.44 48.11 -7.67
N ILE A 368 0.86 49.33 -8.00
CA ILE A 368 0.69 50.51 -7.15
C ILE A 368 -0.28 51.45 -7.86
N LYS A 369 -1.46 51.68 -7.27
CA LYS A 369 -2.42 52.66 -7.77
C LYS A 369 -2.33 53.94 -6.95
N ASP A 370 -1.90 55.01 -7.61
CA ASP A 370 -1.77 56.37 -7.07
C ASP A 370 -3.04 57.22 -7.30
N GLY A 371 -3.02 58.50 -6.90
CA GLY A 371 -4.08 59.46 -7.17
C GLY A 371 -5.45 59.09 -6.58
N LEU A 372 -5.48 58.26 -5.55
CA LEU A 372 -6.70 57.84 -4.85
C LEU A 372 -7.18 58.95 -3.93
N LYS A 373 -8.50 59.17 -3.90
CA LYS A 373 -9.10 60.16 -3.01
C LYS A 373 -9.10 59.62 -1.57
N PRO A 374 -8.60 60.37 -0.57
CA PRO A 374 -8.73 59.98 0.83
C PRO A 374 -10.19 59.76 1.23
N LEU A 375 -10.43 58.84 2.16
CA LEU A 375 -11.75 58.51 2.71
C LEU A 375 -12.75 57.90 1.71
N HIS A 376 -12.34 57.61 0.48
CA HIS A 376 -13.15 56.91 -0.51
C HIS A 376 -12.66 55.48 -0.71
N ASP A 377 -13.59 54.54 -0.84
CA ASP A 377 -13.28 53.15 -1.16
C ASP A 377 -12.76 53.03 -2.59
N ALA A 378 -11.69 52.26 -2.75
CA ALA A 378 -11.10 51.86 -4.02
C ALA A 378 -11.33 50.36 -4.20
N TRP A 379 -11.85 49.97 -5.36
CA TRP A 379 -12.10 48.58 -5.72
C TRP A 379 -11.07 48.10 -6.73
N PHE A 380 -10.45 46.96 -6.43
CA PHE A 380 -9.45 46.32 -7.28
C PHE A 380 -9.95 44.95 -7.69
N TYR A 381 -9.75 44.65 -8.96
CA TYR A 381 -10.07 43.36 -9.55
C TYR A 381 -8.79 42.78 -10.11
N VAL A 382 -8.44 41.57 -9.67
CA VAL A 382 -7.20 40.90 -10.07
C VAL A 382 -7.56 39.51 -10.57
N ARG A 383 -6.97 39.08 -11.67
CA ARG A 383 -7.08 37.69 -12.14
C ARG A 383 -5.72 37.14 -12.50
N SER A 384 -5.53 35.86 -12.22
CA SER A 384 -4.35 35.11 -12.60
C SER A 384 -4.38 34.81 -14.09
N VAL A 385 -3.24 34.87 -14.74
CA VAL A 385 -3.06 34.55 -16.16
C VAL A 385 -1.81 33.71 -16.35
N ASN A 386 -1.90 32.70 -17.21
CA ASN A 386 -0.76 31.95 -17.73
C ASN A 386 -0.96 31.73 -19.24
N LEU A 387 -0.11 30.92 -19.86
CA LEU A 387 -0.24 30.59 -21.28
C LEU A 387 -1.56 29.86 -21.61
N ALA A 388 -2.07 29.05 -20.69
CA ALA A 388 -3.27 28.24 -20.89
C ALA A 388 -4.58 29.00 -20.72
N GLY A 389 -4.57 30.18 -20.08
CA GLY A 389 -5.74 31.03 -19.98
C GLY A 389 -5.73 32.01 -18.81
N LYS A 390 -6.94 32.41 -18.41
CA LYS A 390 -7.17 33.42 -17.39
C LYS A 390 -8.18 32.90 -16.36
N SER A 391 -7.94 33.20 -15.10
CA SER A 391 -8.88 32.88 -14.03
C SER A 391 -10.10 33.80 -14.04
N VAL A 392 -11.08 33.48 -13.18
CA VAL A 392 -12.09 34.47 -12.75
C VAL A 392 -11.42 35.61 -11.97
N PHE A 393 -12.12 36.75 -11.86
CA PHE A 393 -11.66 37.87 -11.05
C PHE A 393 -11.78 37.58 -9.56
N ALA A 394 -10.74 37.89 -8.81
CA ALA A 394 -10.79 38.12 -7.38
C ALA A 394 -10.96 39.64 -7.13
N GLU A 395 -11.81 39.97 -6.15
CA GLU A 395 -12.11 41.35 -5.77
C GLU A 395 -11.44 41.66 -4.43
N ALA A 396 -10.88 42.87 -4.30
CA ALA A 396 -10.47 43.43 -3.04
C ALA A 396 -10.79 44.92 -2.98
N SER A 397 -11.11 45.42 -1.79
CA SER A 397 -11.37 46.84 -1.58
C SER A 397 -10.64 47.38 -0.36
N GLY A 398 -10.31 48.66 -0.43
CA GLY A 398 -9.57 49.34 0.62
C GLY A 398 -9.55 50.84 0.40
N ARG A 399 -9.00 51.55 1.38
CA ARG A 399 -8.83 53.01 1.35
C ARG A 399 -7.34 53.33 1.35
N PRO A 400 -6.91 54.43 0.70
CA PRO A 400 -5.57 54.95 0.94
C PRO A 400 -5.42 55.29 2.43
N GLY A 401 -4.17 55.41 2.90
CA GLY A 401 -3.89 55.61 4.33
C GLY A 401 -4.71 56.76 4.90
N ASP A 402 -5.14 56.67 6.16
CA ASP A 402 -5.98 57.65 6.85
C ASP A 402 -5.22 58.48 7.89
N ASP A 403 -3.88 58.45 7.84
CA ASP A 403 -3.01 59.20 8.74
C ASP A 403 -3.09 60.71 8.49
N ALA A 404 -4.04 61.35 9.17
CA ALA A 404 -4.27 62.79 9.11
C ALA A 404 -3.03 63.61 9.48
N LYS A 405 -2.18 63.12 10.39
CA LYS A 405 -0.95 63.82 10.78
C LYS A 405 0.09 63.73 9.67
N GLY A 406 0.25 62.55 9.09
CA GLY A 406 1.09 62.31 7.91
C GLY A 406 0.68 63.15 6.70
N TYR A 407 -0.62 63.27 6.41
CA TYR A 407 -1.12 64.18 5.37
C TYR A 407 -0.83 65.65 5.71
N LEU A 408 -1.01 66.07 6.96
CA LEU A 408 -0.72 67.45 7.36
C LEU A 408 0.75 67.78 7.19
N ASP A 409 1.65 66.86 7.54
CA ASP A 409 3.09 67.01 7.34
C ASP A 409 3.46 67.00 5.84
N PHE A 410 2.78 66.20 5.01
CA PHE A 410 2.94 66.22 3.54
C PHE A 410 2.58 67.58 2.93
N PHE A 411 1.50 68.22 3.41
CA PHE A 411 1.04 69.53 2.90
C PHE A 411 1.65 70.74 3.63
N LYS A 412 2.49 70.51 4.63
CA LYS A 412 3.12 71.56 5.42
C LYS A 412 4.03 72.43 4.53
N GLY A 413 3.89 73.75 4.61
CA GLY A 413 4.61 74.70 3.77
C GLY A 413 3.94 74.99 2.43
N LEU A 414 3.33 73.98 1.78
CA LEU A 414 2.56 74.14 0.54
C LEU A 414 1.24 74.90 0.77
N ILE A 415 0.56 74.64 1.90
CA ILE A 415 -0.68 75.35 2.26
C ILE A 415 -0.43 76.85 2.44
N THR A 416 0.75 77.22 2.95
CA THR A 416 1.13 78.61 3.24
C THR A 416 1.76 79.35 2.06
N GLU A 417 2.06 78.66 0.96
CA GLU A 417 2.77 79.22 -0.20
C GLU A 417 1.87 80.13 -1.06
N THR A 418 0.55 80.02 -0.93
CA THR A 418 -0.41 80.78 -1.75
C THR A 418 -1.11 81.89 -0.97
N TYR A 419 -1.71 82.84 -1.70
CA TYR A 419 -2.51 83.93 -1.13
C TYR A 419 -3.68 83.41 -0.26
N LEU A 420 -4.25 82.23 -0.61
CA LEU A 420 -5.29 81.55 0.16
C LEU A 420 -4.81 81.12 1.56
N GLY A 421 -3.58 80.60 1.67
CA GLY A 421 -2.99 80.23 2.96
C GLY A 421 -2.76 81.43 3.88
N THR A 422 -2.43 82.58 3.28
CA THR A 422 -2.22 83.83 4.02
C THR A 422 -3.54 84.42 4.55
N GLU A 423 -4.64 84.29 3.79
CA GLU A 423 -6.00 84.69 4.21
C GLU A 423 -6.55 83.79 5.32
N LEU A 424 -6.36 82.47 5.23
CA LEU A 424 -6.81 81.50 6.24
C LEU A 424 -6.11 81.66 7.60
N LEU A 425 -4.84 82.10 7.61
CA LEU A 425 -4.08 82.37 8.85
C LEU A 425 -4.42 83.72 9.50
N LYS A 426 -5.12 84.61 8.80
CA LYS A 426 -5.51 85.95 9.29
C LYS A 426 -6.90 86.00 9.93
N LYS A 427 -7.70 84.95 9.77
CA LYS A 427 -8.91 84.69 10.58
C LYS A 427 -8.54 83.85 11.78
#